data_AF-A0A318HZR4-F1
#
_entry.id   AF-A0A318HZR4-F1
#
_cell.length_a   1.000
_cell.length_b   1.000
_cell.length_c   1.000
_cell.angle_alpha   90.00
_cell.angle_beta   90.00
_cell.angle_gamma   90.00
#
_symmetry.space_group_name_H-M   'P 1'
#
loop_
_entity.id
_entity.type
_entity.pdbx_description
1 polymer ?
#
loop_
_entity_poly.entity_id
_entity_poly.type
_entity_poly.pdbx_seq_one_letter_code
_entity_poly.pdbx_strand_id
1 'polypeptide(L)'
;MMTRDALTTLRTLQTFSYVVALLLHRTELSYYITLSQDGRLWRALNAAEFESAEVAFRHFEEQAVRLADIELRRTQLEAQNEHLVAMIEESQVQAERLRADLDNHLEQAQIANNRQQQVRKEVAQLEAQRLASQAQLNKAVRLIQQLRTTSNERIPNLTVRRIDI
;
A
#
# COMPACT_ATOMS: atom_id res chain seq x y z
N MET A 1 29.29 -55.23 -23.65
CA MET A 1 28.53 -54.01 -24.00
C MET A 1 27.11 -54.47 -24.33
N MET A 2 26.20 -54.48 -23.36
CA MET A 2 24.82 -54.96 -23.58
C MET A 2 24.11 -53.98 -24.50
N THR A 3 23.76 -54.45 -25.69
CA THR A 3 23.17 -53.63 -26.75
C THR A 3 21.83 -53.09 -26.26
N ARG A 4 21.73 -51.76 -26.13
CA ARG A 4 20.50 -51.02 -25.77
C ARG A 4 19.31 -51.35 -26.71
N ASP A 5 19.58 -51.96 -27.86
CA ASP A 5 18.64 -52.38 -28.91
C ASP A 5 17.78 -53.61 -28.57
N ALA A 6 18.06 -54.32 -27.47
CA ALA A 6 17.24 -55.46 -27.04
C ALA A 6 16.04 -55.05 -26.17
N LEU A 7 16.03 -53.83 -25.61
CA LEU A 7 14.98 -53.34 -24.73
C LEU A 7 13.89 -52.61 -25.52
N THR A 8 12.64 -53.03 -25.35
CA THR A 8 11.45 -52.38 -25.93
C THR A 8 10.59 -51.83 -24.82
N THR A 9 10.31 -50.53 -24.83
CA THR A 9 9.40 -49.90 -23.88
C THR A 9 7.97 -50.38 -24.13
N LEU A 10 7.37 -50.98 -23.10
CA LEU A 10 5.98 -51.43 -23.12
C LEU A 10 5.04 -50.37 -22.54
N ARG A 11 5.40 -49.75 -21.41
CA ARG A 11 4.58 -48.72 -20.75
C ARG A 11 5.40 -47.61 -20.12
N THR A 12 4.92 -46.39 -20.37
CA THR A 12 5.33 -45.06 -19.90
C THR A 12 4.47 -44.42 -18.80
N LEU A 13 4.92 -44.18 -17.56
CA LEU A 13 4.30 -43.14 -16.72
C LEU A 13 5.30 -42.00 -16.51
N GLN A 14 4.86 -40.77 -16.75
CA GLN A 14 5.63 -39.57 -16.44
C GLN A 14 4.79 -38.60 -15.63
N THR A 15 5.31 -38.16 -14.48
CA THR A 15 4.71 -37.13 -13.63
C THR A 15 5.81 -36.26 -13.06
N PHE A 16 5.76 -34.95 -13.34
CA PHE A 16 6.87 -34.03 -13.08
C PHE A 16 8.20 -34.58 -13.61
N SER A 17 9.23 -34.64 -12.74
CA SER A 17 10.56 -35.15 -13.00
C SER A 17 10.66 -36.68 -12.92
N TYR A 18 9.60 -37.36 -12.43
CA TYR A 18 9.59 -38.80 -12.22
C TYR A 18 9.09 -39.55 -13.46
N VAL A 19 9.84 -40.57 -13.84
CA VAL A 19 9.49 -41.46 -14.96
C VAL A 19 9.57 -42.91 -14.50
N VAL A 20 8.46 -43.64 -14.71
CA VAL A 20 8.37 -45.08 -14.51
C VAL A 20 8.22 -45.76 -15.86
N ALA A 21 9.10 -46.71 -16.17
CA ALA A 21 9.05 -47.44 -17.43
C ALA A 21 9.04 -48.95 -17.21
N LEU A 22 8.16 -49.65 -17.95
CA LEU A 22 8.17 -51.09 -18.11
C LEU A 22 8.79 -51.42 -19.46
N LEU A 23 9.85 -52.21 -19.46
CA LEU A 23 10.66 -52.55 -20.62
C LEU A 23 10.70 -54.08 -20.80
N LEU A 24 10.64 -54.56 -22.04
CA LEU A 24 10.85 -55.96 -22.40
C LEU A 24 12.24 -56.14 -22.99
N HIS A 25 13.03 -57.06 -22.43
CA HIS A 25 14.28 -57.51 -23.02
C HIS A 25 14.00 -58.69 -23.97
N ARG A 26 13.92 -58.41 -25.27
CA ARG A 26 13.45 -59.37 -26.28
C ARG A 26 14.29 -60.64 -26.37
N THR A 27 15.60 -60.54 -26.11
CA THR A 27 16.53 -61.67 -26.21
C THR A 27 16.44 -62.63 -25.03
N GLU A 28 16.15 -62.11 -23.83
CA GLU A 28 16.08 -62.91 -22.60
C GLU A 28 14.63 -63.19 -22.17
N LEU A 29 13.65 -62.60 -22.89
CA LEU A 29 12.23 -62.63 -22.57
C LEU A 29 11.95 -62.25 -21.11
N SER A 30 12.71 -61.28 -20.60
CA SER A 30 12.60 -60.76 -19.23
C SER A 30 12.11 -59.31 -19.24
N TYR A 31 11.50 -58.89 -18.15
CA TYR A 31 10.90 -57.57 -17.99
C TYR A 31 11.72 -56.74 -17.01
N TYR A 32 11.93 -55.47 -17.34
CA TYR A 32 12.60 -54.51 -16.48
C TYR A 32 11.65 -53.37 -16.14
N ILE A 33 11.65 -52.96 -14.88
CA ILE A 33 10.82 -51.89 -14.36
C ILE A 33 11.75 -50.87 -13.75
N THR A 34 11.71 -49.63 -14.24
CA THR A 34 12.61 -48.57 -13.80
C THR A 34 11.81 -47.41 -13.23
N LEU A 35 12.28 -46.83 -12.12
CA LEU A 35 11.88 -45.52 -11.63
C LEU A 35 13.11 -44.61 -11.72
N SER A 36 12.93 -43.45 -12.35
CA SER A 36 13.97 -42.44 -12.50
C SER A 36 13.44 -41.05 -12.14
N GLN A 37 14.32 -40.16 -11.68
CA GLN A 37 14.04 -38.74 -11.50
C GLN A 37 15.06 -37.93 -12.29
N ASP A 38 14.61 -36.95 -13.08
CA ASP A 38 15.50 -36.08 -13.90
C ASP A 38 16.49 -36.87 -14.75
N GLY A 39 16.02 -37.98 -15.33
CA GLY A 39 16.82 -38.89 -16.14
C GLY A 39 17.83 -39.74 -15.34
N ARG A 40 17.91 -39.60 -14.01
CA ARG A 40 18.74 -40.45 -13.14
C ARG A 40 17.94 -41.64 -12.67
N LEU A 41 18.41 -42.84 -13.00
CA LEU A 41 17.80 -44.09 -12.54
C LEU A 41 17.94 -44.22 -11.01
N TRP A 42 16.82 -44.38 -10.31
CA TRP A 42 16.76 -44.51 -8.86
C TRP A 42 16.56 -45.96 -8.41
N ARG A 43 15.62 -46.64 -9.06
CA ARG A 43 15.30 -48.03 -8.77
C ARG A 43 15.08 -48.78 -10.08
N ALA A 44 15.56 -50.01 -10.12
CA ALA A 44 15.29 -50.93 -11.20
C ALA A 44 14.97 -52.31 -10.60
N LEU A 45 13.95 -52.97 -11.15
CA LEU A 45 13.59 -54.34 -10.84
C LEU A 45 13.55 -55.14 -12.14
N ASN A 46 13.80 -56.44 -12.04
CA ASN A 46 13.62 -57.39 -13.13
C ASN A 46 12.60 -58.44 -12.71
N ALA A 47 11.78 -58.89 -13.66
CA ALA A 47 10.85 -60.00 -13.48
C ALA A 47 10.88 -60.91 -14.72
N ALA A 48 10.82 -62.21 -14.51
CA ALA A 48 10.74 -63.18 -15.60
C ALA A 48 9.33 -63.26 -16.23
N GLU A 49 8.30 -63.00 -15.42
CA GLU A 49 6.90 -63.06 -15.84
C GLU A 49 6.29 -61.67 -15.98
N PHE A 50 5.43 -61.49 -16.99
CA PHE A 50 4.77 -60.21 -17.25
C PHE A 50 3.87 -59.75 -16.10
N GLU A 51 3.10 -60.67 -15.51
CA GLU A 51 2.20 -60.38 -14.39
C GLU A 51 2.96 -59.79 -13.18
N SER A 52 4.08 -60.43 -12.82
CA SER A 52 4.98 -59.94 -11.77
C SER A 52 5.55 -58.56 -12.11
N ALA A 53 5.90 -58.33 -13.38
CA ALA A 53 6.40 -57.05 -13.85
C ALA A 53 5.34 -55.94 -13.79
N GLU A 54 4.08 -56.25 -14.11
CA GLU A 54 2.98 -55.29 -14.08
C GLU A 54 2.60 -54.91 -12.64
N VAL A 55 2.66 -55.85 -11.69
CA VAL A 55 2.51 -55.54 -10.26
C VAL A 55 3.62 -54.61 -9.77
N ALA A 56 4.88 -54.89 -10.12
CA ALA A 56 6.00 -54.03 -9.77
C ALA A 56 5.91 -52.64 -10.41
N PHE A 57 5.47 -52.57 -11.67
CA PHE A 57 5.22 -51.32 -12.40
C PHE A 57 4.18 -50.46 -11.68
N ARG A 58 3.00 -51.01 -11.37
CA ARG A 58 1.95 -50.29 -10.61
C ARG A 58 2.45 -49.77 -9.26
N HIS A 59 3.26 -50.55 -8.56
CA HIS A 59 3.85 -50.09 -7.30
C HIS A 59 4.80 -48.89 -7.49
N PHE A 60 5.58 -48.87 -8.58
CA PHE A 60 6.43 -47.73 -8.90
C PHE A 60 5.62 -46.52 -9.39
N GLU A 61 4.52 -46.73 -10.10
CA GLU A 61 3.58 -45.67 -10.47
C GLU A 61 3.03 -44.98 -9.21
N GLU A 62 2.52 -45.75 -8.26
CA GLU A 62 2.03 -45.21 -6.99
C GLU A 62 3.12 -44.46 -6.21
N GLN A 63 4.37 -44.94 -6.24
CA GLN A 63 5.50 -44.23 -5.64
C GLN A 63 5.78 -42.91 -6.35
N ALA A 64 5.80 -42.89 -7.68
CA ALA A 64 6.04 -41.68 -8.47
C ALA A 64 4.93 -40.64 -8.27
N VAL A 65 3.67 -41.06 -8.21
CA VAL A 65 2.53 -40.17 -7.92
C VAL A 65 2.66 -39.55 -6.53
N ARG A 66 2.96 -40.35 -5.49
CA ARG A 66 3.14 -39.81 -4.13
C ARG A 66 4.29 -38.79 -4.03
N LEU A 67 5.38 -39.03 -4.76
CA LEU A 67 6.50 -38.08 -4.81
C LEU A 67 6.10 -36.80 -5.54
N ALA A 68 5.38 -36.92 -6.65
CA ALA A 68 4.85 -35.79 -7.42
C ALA A 68 3.81 -34.97 -6.67
N ASP A 69 2.99 -35.57 -5.79
CA ASP A 69 2.01 -34.84 -4.98
C ASP A 69 2.67 -33.80 -4.07
N ILE A 70 3.87 -34.11 -3.55
CA ILE A 70 4.66 -33.16 -2.75
C ILE A 70 5.13 -31.99 -3.61
N GLU A 71 5.61 -32.26 -4.83
CA GLU A 71 6.04 -31.22 -5.78
C GLU A 71 4.87 -30.35 -6.24
N LEU A 72 3.70 -30.95 -6.48
CA LEU A 72 2.47 -30.24 -6.80
C LEU A 72 2.08 -29.32 -5.64
N ARG A 73 2.07 -29.83 -4.41
CA ARG A 73 1.72 -29.01 -3.23
C ARG A 73 2.71 -27.87 -3.02
N ARG A 74 3.99 -28.11 -3.22
CA ARG A 74 5.04 -27.08 -3.17
C ARG A 74 4.77 -25.98 -4.21
N THR A 75 4.57 -26.37 -5.47
CA THR A 75 4.32 -25.42 -6.58
C THR A 75 3.08 -24.57 -6.31
N GLN A 76 2.01 -25.18 -5.78
CA GLN A 76 0.79 -24.45 -5.39
C GLN A 76 1.05 -23.44 -4.26
N LEU A 77 1.82 -23.82 -3.24
CA LEU A 77 2.15 -22.93 -2.12
C LEU A 77 3.07 -21.78 -2.56
N GLU A 78 4.04 -22.05 -3.44
CA GLU A 78 4.90 -21.02 -4.02
C GLU A 78 4.06 -19.96 -4.76
N ALA A 79 3.15 -20.38 -5.64
CA ALA A 79 2.26 -19.46 -6.35
C ALA A 79 1.35 -18.66 -5.40
N GLN A 80 0.82 -19.30 -4.34
CA GLN A 80 0.01 -18.60 -3.33
C GLN A 80 0.82 -17.57 -2.55
N ASN A 81 2.05 -17.90 -2.17
CA ASN A 81 2.94 -16.99 -1.45
C ASN A 81 3.35 -15.80 -2.32
N GLU A 82 3.69 -16.00 -3.59
CA GLU A 82 4.00 -14.91 -4.53
C GLU A 82 2.82 -13.94 -4.66
N HIS A 83 1.60 -14.46 -4.76
CA HIS A 83 0.40 -13.63 -4.80
C HIS A 83 0.18 -12.84 -3.49
N LEU A 84 0.39 -13.47 -2.33
CA LEU A 84 0.30 -12.79 -1.03
C LEU A 84 1.34 -11.69 -0.87
N VAL A 85 2.59 -11.94 -1.28
CA VAL A 85 3.67 -10.94 -1.24
C VAL A 85 3.29 -9.71 -2.07
N ALA A 86 2.79 -9.90 -3.28
CA ALA A 86 2.33 -8.79 -4.12
C ALA A 86 1.21 -7.97 -3.47
N MET A 87 0.23 -8.62 -2.83
CA MET A 87 -0.84 -7.91 -2.11
C MET A 87 -0.34 -7.16 -0.87
N ILE A 88 0.65 -7.71 -0.16
CA ILE A 88 1.26 -7.04 1.00
C ILE A 88 2.01 -5.79 0.54
N GLU A 89 2.80 -5.87 -0.53
CA GLU A 89 3.53 -4.73 -1.09
C GLU A 89 2.57 -3.63 -1.53
N GLU A 90 1.48 -3.98 -2.24
CA GLU A 90 0.47 -3.01 -2.64
C GLU A 90 -0.18 -2.33 -1.43
N SER A 91 -0.55 -3.11 -0.40
CA SER A 91 -1.15 -2.60 0.83
C SER A 91 -0.21 -1.68 1.60
N GLN A 92 1.08 -2.00 1.66
CA GLN A 92 2.10 -1.15 2.29
C GLN A 92 2.24 0.19 1.58
N VAL A 93 2.29 0.18 0.24
CA VAL A 93 2.33 1.42 -0.57
C VAL A 93 1.10 2.28 -0.31
N GLN A 94 -0.09 1.67 -0.23
CA GLN A 94 -1.33 2.40 0.08
C GLN A 94 -1.31 2.99 1.50
N ALA A 95 -0.83 2.24 2.49
CA ALA A 95 -0.74 2.69 3.87
C ALA A 95 0.26 3.85 4.03
N GLU A 96 1.41 3.79 3.36
CA GLU A 96 2.40 4.87 3.36
C GLU A 96 1.87 6.16 2.74
N ARG A 97 1.16 6.05 1.59
CA ARG A 97 0.49 7.20 0.97
C ARG A 97 -0.54 7.82 1.90
N LEU A 98 -1.42 7.00 2.49
CA LEU A 98 -2.44 7.48 3.41
C LEU A 98 -1.82 8.17 4.62
N ARG A 99 -0.74 7.63 5.16
CA ARG A 99 -0.01 8.26 6.27
C ARG A 99 0.57 9.62 5.89
N ALA A 100 1.21 9.71 4.73
CA ALA A 100 1.75 10.98 4.24
C ALA A 100 0.65 12.03 4.03
N ASP A 101 -0.50 11.63 3.48
CA ASP A 101 -1.65 12.53 3.30
C ASP A 101 -2.21 13.03 4.63
N LEU A 102 -2.33 12.14 5.63
CA LEU A 102 -2.77 12.52 6.98
C LEU A 102 -1.79 13.49 7.64
N ASP A 103 -0.48 13.24 7.56
CA ASP A 103 0.55 14.12 8.12
C ASP A 103 0.48 15.52 7.48
N ASN A 104 0.35 15.57 6.14
CA ASN A 104 0.18 16.83 5.41
C ASN A 104 -1.10 17.58 5.84
N HIS A 105 -2.21 16.87 6.01
CA HIS A 105 -3.48 17.48 6.45
C HIS A 105 -3.38 18.05 7.87
N LEU A 106 -2.71 17.35 8.79
CA LEU A 106 -2.50 17.83 10.16
C LEU A 106 -1.64 19.10 10.17
N GLU A 107 -0.57 19.15 9.36
CA GLU A 107 0.27 20.34 9.23
C GLU A 107 -0.52 21.53 8.69
N GLN A 108 -1.30 21.33 7.62
CA GLN A 108 -2.15 22.37 7.04
C GLN A 108 -3.19 22.90 8.03
N ALA A 109 -3.84 22.00 8.79
CA ALA A 109 -4.80 22.38 9.81
C ALA A 109 -4.15 23.22 10.92
N GLN A 110 -2.93 22.87 11.34
CA GLN A 110 -2.17 23.63 12.33
C GLN A 110 -1.82 25.03 11.81
N ILE A 111 -1.35 25.15 10.56
CA ILE A 111 -1.04 26.44 9.93
C ILE A 111 -2.30 27.32 9.87
N ALA A 112 -3.42 26.76 9.42
CA ALA A 112 -4.69 27.49 9.34
C ALA A 112 -5.17 27.98 10.71
N ASN A 113 -5.09 27.13 11.74
CA ASN A 113 -5.45 27.48 13.11
C ASN A 113 -4.55 28.61 13.65
N ASN A 114 -3.23 28.48 13.48
CA ASN A 114 -2.27 29.52 13.89
C ASN A 114 -2.56 30.86 13.21
N ARG A 115 -2.83 30.84 11.89
CA ARG A 115 -3.19 32.05 11.15
C ARG A 115 -4.51 32.65 11.63
N GLN A 116 -5.51 31.83 11.91
CA GLN A 116 -6.79 32.30 12.44
C GLN A 116 -6.62 32.97 13.81
N GLN A 117 -5.82 32.40 14.70
CA GLN A 117 -5.51 32.99 16.00
C GLN A 117 -4.78 34.33 15.85
N GLN A 118 -3.83 34.42 14.93
CA GLN A 118 -3.09 35.65 14.64
C GLN A 118 -4.03 36.75 14.12
N VAL A 119 -4.88 36.44 13.14
CA VAL A 119 -5.87 37.39 12.60
C VAL A 119 -6.84 37.85 13.68
N ARG A 120 -7.30 36.95 14.57
CA ARG A 120 -8.17 37.34 15.70
C ARG A 120 -7.48 38.35 16.64
N LYS A 121 -6.18 38.16 16.92
CA LYS A 121 -5.40 39.11 17.72
C LYS A 121 -5.26 40.46 17.02
N GLU A 122 -4.96 40.47 15.72
CA GLU A 122 -4.86 41.68 14.91
C GLU A 122 -6.18 42.45 14.86
N VAL A 123 -7.31 41.75 14.65
CA VAL A 123 -8.65 42.37 14.69
C VAL A 123 -8.92 43.02 16.04
N ALA A 124 -8.66 42.32 17.15
CA ALA A 124 -8.86 42.87 18.49
C ALA A 124 -7.99 44.12 18.74
N GLN A 125 -6.74 44.13 18.25
CA GLN A 125 -5.86 45.30 18.33
C GLN A 125 -6.38 46.48 17.50
N LEU A 126 -6.82 46.23 16.27
CA LEU A 126 -7.38 47.26 15.40
C LEU A 126 -8.68 47.85 15.97
N GLU A 127 -9.55 47.02 16.55
CA GLU A 127 -10.76 47.47 17.23
C GLU A 127 -10.45 48.37 18.44
N ALA A 128 -9.48 47.97 19.28
CA ALA A 128 -9.02 48.79 20.39
C ALA A 128 -8.46 50.14 19.91
N GLN A 129 -7.64 50.13 18.85
CA GLN A 129 -7.08 51.35 18.27
C GLN A 129 -8.15 52.27 17.67
N ARG A 130 -9.16 51.69 16.99
CA ARG A 130 -10.31 52.43 16.48
C ARG A 130 -11.08 53.11 17.61
N LEU A 131 -11.38 52.38 18.69
CA LEU A 131 -12.10 52.93 19.85
C LEU A 131 -11.33 54.08 20.51
N ALA A 132 -10.01 53.93 20.68
CA ALA A 132 -9.16 54.98 21.21
C ALA A 132 -9.17 56.24 20.33
N SER A 133 -9.05 56.07 19.01
CA SER A 133 -9.08 57.17 18.03
C SER A 133 -10.44 57.88 18.02
N GLN A 134 -11.53 57.12 18.12
CA GLN A 134 -12.88 57.69 18.23
C GLN A 134 -13.07 58.51 19.51
N ALA A 135 -12.53 58.03 20.63
CA ALA A 135 -12.56 58.78 21.89
C ALA A 135 -11.75 60.09 21.80
N GLN A 136 -10.59 60.07 21.12
CA GLN A 136 -9.80 61.28 20.86
C GLN A 136 -10.55 62.27 19.98
N LEU A 137 -11.18 61.81 18.89
CA LEU A 137 -12.01 62.64 18.02
C LEU A 137 -13.14 63.31 18.80
N ASN A 138 -13.88 62.54 19.61
CA ASN A 138 -14.97 63.06 20.43
C ASN A 138 -14.49 64.14 21.41
N LYS A 139 -13.29 63.96 22.01
CA LYS A 139 -12.67 64.98 22.88
C LYS A 139 -12.32 66.26 22.10
N ALA A 140 -11.69 66.13 20.93
CA ALA A 140 -11.31 67.27 20.09
C ALA A 140 -12.53 68.08 19.63
N VAL A 141 -13.61 67.41 19.20
CA VAL A 141 -14.87 68.07 18.81
C VAL A 141 -15.46 68.86 19.97
N ARG A 142 -15.48 68.30 21.19
CA ARG A 142 -15.97 69.01 22.38
C ARG A 142 -15.13 70.25 22.70
N LEU A 143 -13.81 70.16 22.59
CA LEU A 143 -12.92 71.31 22.78
C LEU A 143 -13.19 72.43 21.76
N ILE A 144 -13.38 72.08 20.48
CA ILE A 144 -13.73 73.05 19.44
C ILE A 144 -15.06 73.74 19.77
N GLN A 145 -16.06 72.99 20.23
CA GLN A 145 -17.35 73.57 20.63
C GLN A 145 -17.20 74.53 21.81
N GLN A 146 -16.43 74.17 22.85
CA GLN A 146 -16.15 75.05 24.00
C GLN A 146 -15.40 76.33 23.59
N LEU A 147 -14.42 76.22 22.69
CA LEU A 147 -13.70 77.38 22.17
C LEU A 147 -14.63 78.30 21.37
N ARG A 148 -15.58 77.74 20.61
CA ARG A 148 -16.59 78.53 19.88
C ARG A 148 -17.54 79.26 20.83
N THR A 149 -18.04 78.62 21.88
CA THR A 149 -18.96 79.27 22.84
C THR A 149 -18.25 80.37 23.63
N THR A 150 -17.04 80.13 24.12
CA THR A 150 -16.24 81.15 24.84
C THR A 150 -15.82 82.31 23.95
N SER A 151 -15.54 82.06 22.66
CA SER A 151 -15.31 83.13 21.68
C SER A 151 -16.57 83.95 21.40
N ASN A 152 -17.75 83.31 21.37
CA ASN A 152 -19.03 84.00 21.20
C ASN A 152 -19.41 84.81 22.45
N GLU A 153 -19.08 84.33 23.65
CA GLU A 153 -19.24 85.05 24.92
C GLU A 153 -18.25 86.20 25.11
N ARG A 154 -17.12 86.21 24.37
CA ARG A 154 -16.23 87.37 24.27
C ARG A 154 -16.68 88.42 23.24
N ILE A 155 -17.76 88.15 22.50
CA ILE A 155 -18.43 89.12 21.62
C ILE A 155 -19.94 89.12 21.91
N PRO A 156 -20.36 89.66 23.07
CA PRO A 156 -21.60 90.41 23.13
C PRO A 156 -21.39 91.80 23.76
N ASN A 157 -22.07 92.78 23.17
CA ASN A 157 -22.19 94.19 23.55
C ASN A 157 -21.22 95.17 22.84
N LEU A 158 -21.36 95.31 21.52
CA LEU A 158 -21.40 96.68 20.97
C LEU A 158 -22.79 97.22 21.30
N THR A 159 -22.93 97.83 22.48
CA THR A 159 -24.00 98.78 22.72
C THR A 159 -23.81 99.93 21.73
N VAL A 160 -24.57 99.91 20.63
CA VAL A 160 -24.72 101.07 19.76
C VAL A 160 -25.41 102.15 20.59
N ARG A 161 -24.60 103.09 21.07
CA ARG A 161 -25.04 104.30 21.74
C ARG A 161 -25.62 105.26 20.70
N ARG A 162 -26.94 105.43 20.76
CA ARG A 162 -27.77 106.65 20.58
C ARG A 162 -27.60 107.48 19.29
N ILE A 163 -28.71 107.92 18.70
CA ILE A 163 -29.12 109.34 18.58
C ILE A 163 -30.52 109.37 17.93
N ASP A 164 -31.50 109.83 18.70
CA ASP A 164 -32.78 110.35 18.20
C ASP A 164 -32.51 111.67 17.46
N ILE A 165 -32.93 111.77 16.20
CA ILE A 165 -33.43 112.99 15.51
C ILE A 165 -34.46 112.54 14.48
#